data_AF-A0A919I7X1-F1
#
_entry.id   AF-A0A919I7X1-F1
#
_cell.length_a   1.000
_cell.length_b   1.000
_cell.length_c   1.000
_cell.angle_alpha   90.00
_cell.angle_beta   90.00
_cell.angle_gamma   90.00
#
_symmetry.space_group_name_H-M   'P 1'
#
loop_
_entity.id
_entity.type
_entity.pdbx_description
1 polymer ?
#
loop_
_entity_poly.entity_id
_entity_poly.type
_entity_poly.pdbx_seq_one_letter_code
_entity_poly.pdbx_strand_id
1 'polypeptide(L)'
;MNGQVANAVGAVVYIAKSAAATTTYDQSTVTGSDGTYTFSNLAAAGYYINAVYNTDNKNTSARIDGVKFTTANGYLVTLGSKAIAQDITLESPGQSGAAQNVVVAYQWDATANSGAGDYTNTGAWTFDNIHSPVQFNFPYQGQEAQFAGSFVQTKSFQMTFNSANLGASSIVATVDLASVNTGTPGGRDNQPTTITATNEFTPNTKFTKLGCIMGTFGITADASTTTPNITLTNANRYATFTSTSISKYGDGYVAKGNLAFHGATVPVSMIFHSITPYVNTAVTPSKTYLGFEGKMTLNSKTDFAVSSSSVGDAVIVYITVNLYQ
;
A
#
# COMPACT_ATOMS: atom_id res chain seq x y z
N MET A 1 -22.55 -2.56 3.91
CA MET A 1 -21.34 -3.08 4.59
C MET A 1 -21.37 -4.59 4.50
N ASN A 2 -20.58 -5.19 3.61
CA ASN A 2 -20.39 -6.64 3.62
C ASN A 2 -18.97 -6.88 4.13
N GLY A 3 -18.83 -6.97 5.45
CA GLY A 3 -17.62 -7.56 6.03
C GLY A 3 -17.58 -9.02 5.62
N GLN A 4 -16.49 -9.48 5.02
CA GLN A 4 -16.30 -10.92 4.87
C GLN A 4 -16.19 -11.50 6.28
N VAL A 5 -17.08 -12.42 6.62
CA VAL A 5 -16.88 -13.33 7.74
C VAL A 5 -15.79 -14.30 7.29
N ALA A 6 -14.55 -13.95 7.57
CA ALA A 6 -13.40 -14.82 7.34
C ALA A 6 -12.89 -15.32 8.68
N ASN A 7 -12.61 -16.62 8.76
CA ASN A 7 -11.96 -17.21 9.93
C ASN A 7 -10.59 -16.56 10.11
N ALA A 8 -10.33 -15.98 11.27
CA ALA A 8 -9.05 -15.36 11.57
C ALA A 8 -8.02 -16.44 11.94
N VAL A 9 -7.61 -17.24 10.95
CA VAL A 9 -6.64 -18.33 11.10
C VAL A 9 -5.28 -17.78 11.53
N GLY A 10 -4.73 -18.29 12.62
CA GLY A 10 -3.48 -17.78 13.20
C GLY A 10 -3.64 -16.58 14.14
N ALA A 11 -4.87 -16.16 14.47
CA ALA A 11 -5.11 -15.17 15.51
C ALA A 11 -4.67 -15.71 16.87
N VAL A 12 -4.06 -14.84 17.68
CA VAL A 12 -3.70 -15.16 19.06
C VAL A 12 -4.85 -14.75 19.96
N VAL A 13 -5.43 -15.72 20.66
CA VAL A 13 -6.47 -15.50 21.66
C VAL A 13 -5.83 -15.56 23.03
N TYR A 14 -6.18 -14.62 23.88
CA TYR A 14 -5.70 -14.46 25.23
C TYR A 14 -6.86 -14.57 26.22
N ILE A 15 -6.59 -15.15 27.39
CA ILE A 15 -7.57 -15.24 28.47
C ILE A 15 -6.93 -14.85 29.80
N ALA A 16 -7.70 -14.16 30.65
CA ALA A 16 -7.31 -13.77 32.00
C ALA A 16 -8.45 -14.03 32.98
N LYS A 17 -8.19 -14.65 34.12
CA LYS A 17 -9.13 -14.79 35.22
C LYS A 17 -9.33 -13.42 35.87
N SER A 18 -10.33 -12.70 35.39
CA SER A 18 -10.64 -11.34 35.82
C SER A 18 -12.14 -11.09 35.70
N ALA A 19 -12.66 -10.27 36.61
CA ALA A 19 -14.03 -9.76 36.55
C ALA A 19 -14.14 -8.48 35.72
N ALA A 20 -13.02 -7.92 35.25
CA ALA A 20 -12.94 -6.69 34.48
C ALA A 20 -11.95 -6.80 33.31
N ALA A 21 -12.05 -5.86 32.37
CA ALA A 21 -11.14 -5.78 31.24
C ALA A 21 -9.69 -5.68 31.69
N THR A 22 -8.81 -6.45 31.05
CA THR A 22 -7.39 -6.50 31.38
C THR A 22 -6.56 -6.86 30.15
N THR A 23 -5.34 -6.35 30.11
CA THR A 23 -4.30 -6.69 29.13
C THR A 23 -3.21 -7.59 29.71
N THR A 24 -3.35 -8.01 30.97
CA THR A 24 -2.50 -9.01 31.62
C THR A 24 -3.21 -10.35 31.53
N TYR A 25 -2.58 -11.30 30.83
CA TYR A 25 -3.21 -12.57 30.44
C TYR A 25 -2.56 -13.76 31.16
N ASP A 26 -3.38 -14.75 31.53
CA ASP A 26 -2.94 -15.98 32.19
C ASP A 26 -2.49 -17.04 31.18
N GLN A 27 -3.21 -17.12 30.05
CA GLN A 27 -2.94 -18.08 28.99
C GLN A 27 -3.17 -17.45 27.61
N SER A 28 -2.57 -18.06 26.59
CA SER A 28 -2.84 -17.75 25.19
C SER A 28 -2.91 -19.01 24.35
N THR A 29 -3.60 -18.95 23.23
CA THR A 29 -3.68 -20.01 22.22
C THR A 29 -3.77 -19.39 20.84
N VAL A 30 -3.55 -20.17 19.79
CA VAL A 30 -3.62 -19.73 18.40
C VAL A 30 -4.78 -20.42 17.71
N THR A 31 -5.56 -19.68 16.93
CA THR A 31 -6.67 -20.26 16.18
C THR A 31 -6.19 -21.26 15.12
N GLY A 32 -6.95 -22.35 14.96
CA GLY A 32 -6.73 -23.36 13.94
C GLY A 32 -7.09 -22.88 12.53
N SER A 33 -6.95 -23.78 11.54
CA SER A 33 -7.26 -23.52 10.13
C SER A 33 -8.74 -23.21 9.85
N ASP A 34 -9.61 -23.52 10.80
CA ASP A 34 -11.04 -23.20 10.79
C ASP A 34 -11.39 -22.00 11.69
N GLY A 35 -10.38 -21.31 12.25
CA GLY A 35 -10.58 -20.17 13.14
C GLY A 35 -10.95 -20.54 14.59
N THR A 36 -11.06 -21.82 14.91
CA THR A 36 -11.41 -22.27 16.27
C THR A 36 -10.23 -22.17 17.23
N TYR A 37 -10.51 -22.01 18.51
CA TYR A 37 -9.50 -21.97 19.56
C TYR A 37 -9.98 -22.76 20.79
N THR A 38 -9.06 -23.18 21.65
CA THR A 38 -9.41 -23.92 22.87
C THR A 38 -8.47 -23.55 24.02
N PHE A 39 -9.07 -23.33 25.19
CA PHE A 39 -8.39 -23.27 26.47
C PHE A 39 -8.87 -24.44 27.33
N SER A 40 -7.95 -25.05 28.06
CA SER A 40 -8.20 -26.21 28.91
C SER A 40 -7.78 -25.93 30.34
N ASN A 41 -8.26 -26.73 31.30
CA ASN A 41 -7.89 -26.65 32.72
C ASN A 41 -8.20 -25.30 33.39
N LEU A 42 -9.31 -24.68 32.99
CA LEU A 42 -9.80 -23.45 33.61
C LEU A 42 -10.70 -23.78 34.81
N ALA A 43 -10.51 -23.08 35.92
CA ALA A 43 -11.37 -23.20 37.09
C ALA A 43 -12.70 -22.47 36.85
N ALA A 44 -13.73 -22.78 37.62
CA ALA A 44 -14.97 -22.01 37.58
C ALA A 44 -14.71 -20.58 38.09
N ALA A 45 -14.82 -19.58 37.21
CA ALA A 45 -14.59 -18.16 37.50
C ALA A 45 -15.06 -17.27 36.33
N GLY A 46 -15.02 -15.95 36.53
CA GLY A 46 -15.07 -14.97 35.46
C GLY A 46 -13.73 -14.86 34.74
N TYR A 47 -13.77 -14.86 33.41
CA TYR A 47 -12.62 -14.74 32.53
C TYR A 47 -12.86 -13.65 31.50
N TYR A 48 -11.82 -12.86 31.26
CA TYR A 48 -11.80 -11.85 30.23
C TYR A 48 -10.99 -12.34 29.03
N ILE A 49 -11.60 -12.35 27.85
CA ILE A 49 -11.03 -12.90 26.62
C ILE A 49 -10.75 -11.77 25.63
N ASN A 50 -9.53 -11.74 25.09
CA ASN A 50 -9.12 -10.82 24.02
C ASN A 50 -8.52 -11.60 22.86
N ALA A 51 -8.57 -11.03 21.67
CA ALA A 51 -7.90 -11.61 20.51
C ALA A 51 -7.16 -10.55 19.72
N VAL A 52 -6.05 -10.96 19.12
CA VAL A 52 -5.24 -10.16 18.20
C VAL A 52 -4.98 -10.98 16.95
N TYR A 53 -5.25 -10.40 15.79
CA TYR A 53 -4.95 -11.02 14.51
C TYR A 53 -4.15 -10.05 13.65
N ASN A 54 -2.95 -10.46 13.24
CA ASN A 54 -2.16 -9.74 12.24
C ASN A 54 -2.20 -10.54 10.94
N THR A 55 -2.63 -9.91 9.85
CA THR A 55 -2.84 -10.60 8.56
C THR A 55 -1.60 -11.25 7.98
N ASP A 56 -0.41 -10.76 8.35
CA ASP A 56 0.83 -11.24 7.76
C ASP A 56 1.81 -11.82 8.81
N ASN A 57 1.50 -11.67 10.10
CA ASN A 57 2.25 -12.22 11.26
C ASN A 57 3.79 -12.17 11.13
N LYS A 58 4.30 -11.15 10.44
CA LYS A 58 5.73 -10.87 10.22
C LYS A 58 6.08 -9.60 10.98
N ASN A 59 7.04 -9.71 11.89
CA ASN A 59 7.48 -8.60 12.74
C ASN A 59 8.71 -7.94 12.11
N THR A 60 8.48 -7.12 11.09
CA THR A 60 9.52 -6.36 10.40
C THR A 60 9.20 -4.87 10.51
N SER A 61 10.12 -4.14 11.12
CA SER A 61 9.91 -2.80 11.68
C SER A 61 9.93 -1.65 10.66
N ALA A 62 9.77 -1.91 9.36
CA ALA A 62 10.07 -0.89 8.35
C ALA A 62 9.05 -0.74 7.20
N ARG A 63 8.04 -1.59 7.10
CA ARG A 63 6.97 -1.51 6.08
C ARG A 63 5.66 -2.08 6.60
N ILE A 64 4.54 -1.66 6.03
CA ILE A 64 3.26 -2.37 6.19
C ILE A 64 3.42 -3.77 5.61
N ASP A 65 3.70 -4.72 6.50
CA ASP A 65 3.66 -6.12 6.16
C ASP A 65 2.27 -6.69 6.39
N GLY A 66 1.50 -6.24 7.39
CA GLY A 66 0.09 -6.59 7.58
C GLY A 66 -0.66 -5.54 8.40
N VAL A 67 -1.94 -5.79 8.66
CA VAL A 67 -2.77 -4.97 9.56
C VAL A 67 -3.21 -5.77 10.78
N LYS A 68 -3.36 -5.09 11.91
CA LYS A 68 -3.75 -5.67 13.19
C LYS A 68 -5.23 -5.45 13.47
N PHE A 69 -5.95 -6.54 13.69
CA PHE A 69 -7.30 -6.53 14.23
C PHE A 69 -7.26 -6.93 15.70
N THR A 70 -8.16 -6.33 16.49
CA THR A 70 -8.29 -6.65 17.92
C THR A 70 -9.75 -6.79 18.30
N THR A 71 -10.01 -7.42 19.44
CA THR A 71 -11.28 -7.25 20.14
C THR A 71 -11.44 -5.79 20.60
N ALA A 72 -12.69 -5.31 20.66
CA ALA A 72 -13.02 -3.94 21.05
C ALA A 72 -12.51 -3.63 22.47
N ASN A 73 -13.21 -4.21 23.45
CA ASN A 73 -12.83 -4.18 24.85
C ASN A 73 -12.42 -5.58 25.31
N GLY A 74 -12.89 -6.64 24.67
CA GLY A 74 -12.78 -8.03 25.12
C GLY A 74 -14.12 -8.56 25.64
N TYR A 75 -14.18 -9.87 25.92
CA TYR A 75 -15.40 -10.59 26.30
C TYR A 75 -15.29 -11.10 27.73
N LEU A 76 -16.19 -10.68 28.62
CA LEU A 76 -16.33 -11.29 29.93
C LEU A 76 -17.17 -12.56 29.81
N VAL A 77 -16.62 -13.66 30.27
CA VAL A 77 -17.19 -15.00 30.16
C VAL A 77 -17.11 -15.69 31.52
N THR A 78 -18.24 -16.20 32.01
CA THR A 78 -18.28 -16.90 33.30
C THR A 78 -18.30 -18.41 33.06
N LEU A 79 -17.25 -19.09 33.55
CA LEU A 79 -17.13 -20.53 33.47
C LEU A 79 -17.75 -21.21 34.69
N GLY A 80 -18.59 -22.20 34.43
CA GLY A 80 -19.11 -23.14 35.42
C GLY A 80 -18.40 -24.50 35.32
N SER A 81 -19.15 -25.58 35.58
CA SER A 81 -18.63 -26.96 35.50
C SER A 81 -18.69 -27.58 34.09
N LYS A 82 -19.17 -26.85 33.09
CA LYS A 82 -19.31 -27.31 31.70
C LYS A 82 -18.49 -26.43 30.77
N ALA A 83 -18.01 -27.04 29.69
CA ALA A 83 -17.42 -26.30 28.58
C ALA A 83 -18.46 -25.38 27.94
N ILE A 84 -17.97 -24.29 27.36
CA ILE A 84 -18.79 -23.29 26.67
C ILE A 84 -18.13 -22.93 25.34
N ALA A 85 -18.94 -22.48 24.39
CA ALA A 85 -18.46 -21.85 23.16
C ALA A 85 -18.64 -20.33 23.28
N GLN A 86 -17.66 -19.57 22.82
CA GLN A 86 -17.72 -18.12 22.75
C GLN A 86 -17.19 -17.67 21.39
N ASP A 87 -18.02 -16.97 20.62
CA ASP A 87 -17.57 -16.32 19.39
C ASP A 87 -16.91 -14.98 19.74
N ILE A 88 -15.80 -14.68 19.06
CA ILE A 88 -15.06 -13.44 19.24
C ILE A 88 -15.10 -12.65 17.94
N THR A 89 -15.56 -11.41 18.01
CA THR A 89 -15.49 -10.47 16.88
C THR A 89 -14.19 -9.69 16.96
N LEU A 90 -13.46 -9.68 15.84
CA LEU A 90 -12.32 -8.81 15.62
C LEU A 90 -12.77 -7.54 14.90
N GLU A 91 -12.32 -6.40 15.39
CA GLU A 91 -12.70 -5.10 14.87
C GLU A 91 -11.62 -4.48 13.99
N SER A 92 -12.06 -3.58 13.12
CA SER A 92 -11.21 -2.64 12.39
C SER A 92 -11.36 -1.25 13.01
N PRO A 93 -10.71 -0.97 14.16
CA PRO A 93 -10.82 0.34 14.80
C PRO A 93 -10.31 1.47 13.90
N GLY A 94 -9.52 1.14 12.88
CA GLY A 94 -8.72 2.07 12.12
C GLY A 94 -7.51 2.50 12.91
N GLN A 95 -6.75 3.45 12.35
CA GLN A 95 -5.58 3.95 13.03
C GLN A 95 -5.96 4.85 14.21
N SER A 96 -5.27 4.68 15.34
CA SER A 96 -5.37 5.58 16.49
C SER A 96 -4.52 6.84 16.27
N GLY A 97 -5.01 7.99 16.71
CA GLY A 97 -4.30 9.27 16.57
C GLY A 97 -5.23 10.46 16.37
N ALA A 98 -4.62 11.64 16.20
CA ALA A 98 -5.36 12.83 15.84
C ALA A 98 -6.04 12.66 14.46
N ALA A 99 -7.20 13.31 14.30
CA ALA A 99 -7.87 13.32 13.01
C ALA A 99 -6.98 14.01 11.97
N GLN A 100 -6.75 13.34 10.85
CA GLN A 100 -5.95 13.83 9.73
C GLN A 100 -6.89 14.37 8.67
N ASN A 101 -6.59 15.54 8.13
CA ASN A 101 -7.26 16.13 6.98
C ASN A 101 -6.21 16.56 5.95
N VAL A 102 -6.14 15.83 4.85
CA VAL A 102 -5.07 15.93 3.85
C VAL A 102 -5.70 16.18 2.50
N VAL A 103 -5.23 17.22 1.82
CA VAL A 103 -5.60 17.51 0.43
C VAL A 103 -4.32 17.74 -0.36
N VAL A 104 -4.10 16.88 -1.35
CA VAL A 104 -2.97 16.93 -2.29
C VAL A 104 -3.54 16.98 -3.70
N ALA A 105 -2.99 17.86 -4.53
CA ALA A 105 -3.32 17.94 -5.95
C ALA A 105 -2.03 18.18 -6.75
N TYR A 106 -1.23 17.12 -6.87
CA TYR A 106 0.04 17.10 -7.60
C TYR A 106 -0.15 16.57 -9.01
N GLN A 107 0.34 17.28 -10.03
CA GLN A 107 0.22 16.84 -11.42
C GLN A 107 1.25 17.50 -12.33
N TRP A 108 1.67 16.77 -13.35
CA TRP A 108 2.39 17.36 -14.48
C TRP A 108 1.48 18.25 -15.32
N ASP A 109 1.86 19.51 -15.48
CA ASP A 109 1.24 20.47 -16.40
C ASP A 109 2.20 20.71 -17.58
N ALA A 110 1.84 20.21 -18.76
CA ALA A 110 2.65 20.39 -19.97
C ALA A 110 2.68 21.85 -20.49
N THR A 111 1.77 22.71 -20.03
CA THR A 111 1.69 24.12 -20.44
C THR A 111 2.49 25.06 -19.55
N ALA A 112 2.89 24.59 -18.36
CA ALA A 112 3.71 25.34 -17.44
C ALA A 112 5.10 25.67 -18.02
N ASN A 113 5.76 26.67 -17.42
CA ASN A 113 7.10 27.15 -17.78
C ASN A 113 7.28 27.37 -19.31
N SER A 114 6.41 28.20 -19.90
CA SER A 114 6.42 28.53 -21.33
C SER A 114 6.28 27.29 -22.25
N GLY A 115 5.54 26.28 -21.82
CA GLY A 115 5.32 25.04 -22.58
C GLY A 115 6.45 24.01 -22.47
N ALA A 116 7.47 24.26 -21.63
CA ALA A 116 8.47 23.24 -21.27
C ALA A 116 7.87 22.14 -20.37
N GLY A 117 6.76 22.47 -19.69
CA GLY A 117 6.07 21.64 -18.72
C GLY A 117 6.74 21.65 -17.35
N ASP A 118 5.93 21.53 -16.30
CA ASP A 118 6.37 21.51 -14.91
C ASP A 118 5.37 20.77 -14.01
N TYR A 119 5.82 20.32 -12.85
CA TYR A 119 4.91 19.78 -11.84
C TYR A 119 4.30 20.89 -11.00
N THR A 120 2.98 20.84 -10.85
CA THR A 120 2.22 21.80 -10.04
C THR A 120 1.65 21.10 -8.81
N ASN A 121 1.49 21.85 -7.71
CA ASN A 121 0.73 21.43 -6.56
C ASN A 121 -0.24 22.53 -6.13
N THR A 122 -1.53 22.22 -6.09
CA THR A 122 -2.60 23.16 -5.66
C THR A 122 -3.31 22.71 -4.38
N GLY A 123 -2.86 21.60 -3.78
CA GLY A 123 -3.35 21.11 -2.50
C GLY A 123 -2.72 21.84 -1.31
N ALA A 124 -3.30 21.64 -0.12
CA ALA A 124 -2.73 22.15 1.12
C ALA A 124 -1.41 21.46 1.50
N TRP A 125 -1.24 20.20 1.09
CA TRP A 125 -0.03 19.42 1.29
C TRP A 125 0.73 19.24 -0.02
N THR A 126 2.04 19.48 0.04
CA THR A 126 2.94 19.26 -1.09
C THR A 126 3.38 17.80 -1.15
N PHE A 127 3.24 17.16 -2.31
CA PHE A 127 3.74 15.82 -2.58
C PHE A 127 5.25 15.86 -2.87
N ASP A 128 6.02 15.05 -2.16
CA ASP A 128 7.45 14.90 -2.36
C ASP A 128 7.72 13.65 -3.22
N ASN A 129 7.81 13.82 -4.55
CA ASN A 129 7.95 12.70 -5.47
C ASN A 129 9.27 11.92 -5.25
N ILE A 130 10.38 12.61 -4.95
CA ILE A 130 11.70 12.01 -4.77
C ILE A 130 11.70 11.02 -3.60
N HIS A 131 10.95 11.32 -2.54
CA HIS A 131 10.81 10.45 -1.36
C HIS A 131 9.55 9.56 -1.42
N SER A 132 8.85 9.49 -2.55
CA SER A 132 7.60 8.73 -2.68
C SER A 132 7.63 7.68 -3.80
N PRO A 133 8.60 6.75 -3.81
CA PRO A 133 8.67 5.73 -4.85
C PRO A 133 7.53 4.72 -4.72
N VAL A 134 7.12 4.16 -5.86
CA VAL A 134 6.27 2.96 -5.89
C VAL A 134 7.16 1.75 -6.15
N GLN A 135 7.28 0.89 -5.16
CA GLN A 135 8.17 -0.27 -5.20
C GLN A 135 7.40 -1.55 -5.45
N PHE A 136 8.05 -2.53 -6.06
CA PHE A 136 7.45 -3.83 -6.29
C PHE A 136 8.45 -4.96 -6.03
N ASN A 137 7.93 -6.12 -5.68
CA ASN A 137 8.69 -7.36 -5.71
C ASN A 137 7.83 -8.56 -6.12
N PHE A 138 8.48 -9.60 -6.65
CA PHE A 138 7.82 -10.84 -7.04
C PHE A 138 8.80 -12.02 -7.11
N PRO A 139 8.30 -13.26 -7.07
CA PRO A 139 9.11 -14.45 -7.35
C PRO A 139 9.64 -14.46 -8.79
N TYR A 140 10.95 -14.48 -8.96
CA TYR A 140 11.60 -14.63 -10.26
C TYR A 140 11.65 -16.12 -10.65
N GLN A 141 11.29 -16.44 -11.89
CA GLN A 141 11.39 -17.79 -12.49
C GLN A 141 10.86 -18.91 -11.57
N GLY A 142 9.64 -18.77 -11.04
CA GLY A 142 9.02 -19.84 -10.25
C GLY A 142 9.57 -20.05 -8.83
N GLN A 143 10.22 -19.03 -8.24
CA GLN A 143 10.81 -18.95 -6.88
C GLN A 143 12.35 -19.12 -6.82
N GLU A 144 13.07 -19.00 -7.93
CA GLU A 144 14.55 -19.02 -7.91
C GLU A 144 15.14 -17.89 -7.04
N ALA A 145 14.52 -16.72 -7.08
CA ALA A 145 14.90 -15.56 -6.27
C ALA A 145 13.72 -14.60 -6.11
N GLN A 146 13.86 -13.61 -5.23
CA GLN A 146 12.96 -12.45 -5.20
C GLN A 146 13.51 -11.35 -6.11
N PHE A 147 12.72 -10.95 -7.10
CA PHE A 147 12.99 -9.77 -7.90
C PHE A 147 12.41 -8.54 -7.22
N ALA A 148 13.13 -7.42 -7.23
CA ALA A 148 12.62 -6.15 -6.72
C ALA A 148 12.97 -4.99 -7.66
N GLY A 149 12.14 -3.95 -7.64
CA GLY A 149 12.34 -2.72 -8.38
C GLY A 149 11.46 -1.60 -7.87
N SER A 150 11.54 -0.46 -8.54
CA SER A 150 10.75 0.71 -8.22
C SER A 150 10.39 1.51 -9.47
N PHE A 151 9.34 2.31 -9.38
CA PHE A 151 9.07 3.43 -10.27
C PHE A 151 9.40 4.70 -9.50
N VAL A 152 10.31 5.50 -10.04
CA VAL A 152 10.80 6.72 -9.37
C VAL A 152 10.01 7.97 -9.75
N GLN A 153 9.01 7.84 -10.62
CA GLN A 153 8.17 8.94 -11.05
C GLN A 153 6.68 8.69 -10.93
N THR A 154 6.02 9.61 -10.24
CA THR A 154 4.57 9.78 -10.25
C THR A 154 4.22 10.93 -11.19
N LYS A 155 3.33 10.69 -12.16
CA LYS A 155 2.83 11.73 -13.09
C LYS A 155 1.79 12.62 -12.42
N SER A 156 0.93 12.04 -11.59
CA SER A 156 -0.08 12.78 -10.84
C SER A 156 -0.45 12.04 -9.58
N PHE A 157 -0.68 12.78 -8.50
CA PHE A 157 -1.18 12.26 -7.23
C PHE A 157 -2.19 13.24 -6.65
N GLN A 158 -3.44 12.79 -6.58
CA GLN A 158 -4.55 13.53 -5.99
C GLN A 158 -5.08 12.73 -4.80
N MET A 159 -5.10 13.35 -3.64
CA MET A 159 -5.60 12.73 -2.41
C MET A 159 -6.46 13.72 -1.66
N THR A 160 -7.67 13.30 -1.30
CA THR A 160 -8.44 13.88 -0.20
C THR A 160 -8.55 12.80 0.85
N PHE A 161 -8.02 13.02 2.05
CA PHE A 161 -8.09 12.05 3.13
C PHE A 161 -8.52 12.72 4.42
N ASN A 162 -9.66 12.28 4.94
CA ASN A 162 -10.21 12.74 6.20
C ASN A 162 -10.48 11.52 7.09
N SER A 163 -9.62 11.28 8.09
CA SER A 163 -9.77 10.09 8.93
C SER A 163 -11.02 10.12 9.82
N ALA A 164 -11.62 11.28 10.04
CA ALA A 164 -12.92 11.43 10.71
C ALA A 164 -14.12 11.23 9.76
N ASN A 165 -13.92 11.38 8.44
CA ASN A 165 -14.95 11.19 7.42
C ASN A 165 -14.37 10.50 6.17
N LEU A 166 -14.15 9.19 6.27
CA LEU A 166 -13.58 8.40 5.17
C LEU A 166 -14.47 8.34 3.93
N GLY A 167 -15.78 8.54 4.07
CA GLY A 167 -16.72 8.59 2.95
C GLY A 167 -16.49 9.79 2.01
N ALA A 168 -15.84 10.86 2.50
CA ALA A 168 -15.41 12.00 1.70
C ALA A 168 -13.96 11.87 1.18
N SER A 169 -13.30 10.74 1.45
CA SER A 169 -11.90 10.53 1.07
C SER A 169 -11.78 9.86 -0.30
N SER A 170 -10.73 10.21 -1.04
CA SER A 170 -10.42 9.69 -2.36
C SER A 170 -8.91 9.69 -2.63
N ILE A 171 -8.43 8.72 -3.41
CA ILE A 171 -7.06 8.63 -3.91
C ILE A 171 -7.12 8.38 -5.42
N VAL A 172 -6.44 9.22 -6.19
CA VAL A 172 -6.20 9.03 -7.62
C VAL A 172 -4.72 9.23 -7.89
N ALA A 173 -4.06 8.20 -8.39
CA ALA A 173 -2.62 8.22 -8.63
C ALA A 173 -2.30 7.70 -10.03
N THR A 174 -1.34 8.32 -10.71
CA THR A 174 -0.80 7.86 -11.99
C THR A 174 0.71 7.77 -11.90
N VAL A 175 1.24 6.57 -12.06
CA VAL A 175 2.68 6.27 -12.04
C VAL A 175 3.19 6.17 -13.47
N ASP A 176 4.38 6.71 -13.73
CA ASP A 176 5.05 6.57 -15.04
C ASP A 176 5.92 5.31 -15.04
N LEU A 177 5.47 4.26 -15.72
CA LEU A 177 6.17 2.98 -15.78
C LEU A 177 7.49 3.06 -16.55
N ALA A 178 7.69 4.11 -17.36
CA ALA A 178 8.98 4.34 -18.02
C ALA A 178 10.08 4.74 -17.04
N SER A 179 9.71 5.17 -15.81
CA SER A 179 10.64 5.48 -14.71
C SER A 179 11.10 4.26 -13.92
N VAL A 180 10.91 3.05 -14.46
CA VAL A 180 11.35 1.82 -13.82
C VAL A 180 12.85 1.84 -13.52
N ASN A 181 13.19 1.47 -12.29
CA ASN A 181 14.55 1.34 -11.79
C ASN A 181 14.66 0.01 -11.04
N THR A 182 15.48 -0.89 -11.56
CA THR A 182 15.80 -2.20 -10.99
C THR A 182 17.26 -2.28 -10.53
N GLY A 183 17.95 -1.14 -10.46
CA GLY A 183 19.36 -1.05 -10.10
C GLY A 183 20.30 -1.66 -11.14
N THR A 184 19.85 -1.84 -12.39
CA THR A 184 20.67 -2.45 -13.45
C THR A 184 20.79 -1.55 -14.68
N PRO A 185 21.70 -0.56 -14.64
CA PRO A 185 21.98 0.29 -15.80
C PRO A 185 22.54 -0.56 -16.94
N GLY A 186 21.89 -0.60 -18.11
CA GLY A 186 22.50 -1.21 -19.31
C GLY A 186 21.61 -2.11 -20.17
N GLY A 187 20.48 -2.59 -19.66
CA GLY A 187 19.64 -3.49 -20.45
C GLY A 187 18.21 -3.71 -19.96
N ARG A 188 18.00 -3.75 -18.64
CA ARG A 188 16.65 -3.97 -18.09
C ARG A 188 15.86 -2.68 -17.96
N ASP A 189 16.51 -1.63 -17.45
CA ASP A 189 15.90 -0.31 -17.24
C ASP A 189 16.07 0.56 -18.49
N ASN A 190 15.25 1.60 -18.60
CA ASN A 190 15.35 2.58 -19.69
C ASN A 190 16.60 3.46 -19.54
N GLN A 191 17.18 3.85 -20.68
CA GLN A 191 18.28 4.81 -20.72
C GLN A 191 17.76 6.15 -21.28
N PRO A 192 17.53 7.17 -20.44
CA PRO A 192 17.12 8.49 -20.90
C PRO A 192 18.25 9.21 -21.65
N THR A 193 17.90 10.09 -22.60
CA THR A 193 18.85 10.85 -23.44
C THR A 193 19.62 11.93 -22.70
N THR A 194 19.15 12.30 -21.50
CA THR A 194 19.75 13.34 -20.69
C THR A 194 19.52 12.98 -19.23
N ILE A 195 20.55 12.46 -18.56
CA ILE A 195 20.61 12.43 -17.10
C ILE A 195 21.62 13.49 -16.69
N THR A 196 21.14 14.67 -16.32
CA THR A 196 21.92 15.53 -15.44
C THR A 196 21.73 15.04 -14.01
N ALA A 197 22.67 15.35 -13.11
CA ALA A 197 22.61 14.93 -11.70
C ALA A 197 21.37 15.45 -10.92
N THR A 198 20.51 16.24 -11.56
CA THR A 198 19.41 16.99 -10.94
C THR A 198 18.03 16.73 -11.54
N ASN A 199 17.87 16.00 -12.65
CA ASN A 199 16.57 15.92 -13.32
C ASN A 199 15.88 14.55 -13.16
N GLU A 200 14.74 14.61 -12.48
CA GLU A 200 13.69 13.60 -12.39
C GLU A 200 13.28 13.09 -13.78
N PHE A 201 12.81 11.84 -13.82
CA PHE A 201 12.04 11.36 -14.95
C PHE A 201 10.80 12.26 -15.11
N THR A 202 10.52 12.70 -16.32
CA THR A 202 9.36 13.52 -16.63
C THR A 202 8.51 12.86 -17.71
N PRO A 203 7.22 13.22 -17.85
CA PRO A 203 6.38 12.71 -18.92
C PRO A 203 6.94 12.98 -20.33
N ASN A 204 7.76 14.02 -20.51
CA ASN A 204 8.44 14.33 -21.77
C ASN A 204 9.86 13.74 -21.90
N THR A 205 10.31 12.93 -20.94
CA THR A 205 11.63 12.26 -21.01
C THR A 205 11.73 11.43 -22.29
N LYS A 206 12.86 11.60 -22.99
CA LYS A 206 13.22 10.85 -24.18
C LYS A 206 14.27 9.80 -23.84
N PHE A 207 14.30 8.71 -24.60
CA PHE A 207 15.20 7.58 -24.34
C PHE A 207 16.18 7.34 -25.48
N THR A 208 17.43 7.02 -25.16
CA THR A 208 18.41 6.47 -26.12
C THR A 208 18.16 5.00 -26.37
N LYS A 209 17.65 4.29 -25.35
CA LYS A 209 17.35 2.87 -25.40
C LYS A 209 16.23 2.52 -24.42
N LEU A 210 15.26 1.73 -24.87
CA LEU A 210 14.28 1.11 -23.99
C LEU A 210 14.87 -0.15 -23.35
N GLY A 211 14.61 -0.30 -22.06
CA GLY A 211 14.96 -1.50 -21.32
C GLY A 211 14.07 -2.68 -21.70
N CYS A 212 14.59 -3.90 -21.59
CA CYS A 212 13.83 -5.10 -21.95
C CYS A 212 12.60 -5.33 -21.05
N ILE A 213 12.54 -4.72 -19.86
CA ILE A 213 11.39 -4.83 -18.96
C ILE A 213 10.14 -4.10 -19.48
N MET A 214 10.30 -3.15 -20.40
CA MET A 214 9.19 -2.36 -20.92
C MET A 214 8.15 -3.23 -21.64
N GLY A 215 8.61 -4.26 -22.34
CA GLY A 215 7.71 -5.23 -22.98
C GLY A 215 6.85 -5.99 -21.97
N THR A 216 7.36 -6.27 -20.78
CA THR A 216 6.60 -6.88 -19.67
C THR A 216 5.47 -5.98 -19.17
N PHE A 217 5.64 -4.65 -19.30
CA PHE A 217 4.60 -3.66 -19.00
C PHE A 217 3.69 -3.37 -20.20
N GLY A 218 3.84 -4.09 -21.32
CA GLY A 218 3.03 -3.88 -22.51
C GLY A 218 3.35 -2.55 -23.21
N ILE A 219 4.55 -2.01 -22.97
CA ILE A 219 4.99 -0.74 -23.53
C ILE A 219 5.93 -1.02 -24.70
N THR A 220 5.56 -0.46 -25.84
CA THR A 220 6.34 -0.49 -27.09
C THR A 220 6.81 0.93 -27.43
N ALA A 221 7.92 1.04 -28.17
CA ALA A 221 8.31 2.32 -28.78
C ALA A 221 7.23 2.82 -29.76
N ASP A 222 7.07 4.14 -29.85
CA ASP A 222 6.20 4.75 -30.86
C ASP A 222 6.81 4.56 -32.27
N ALA A 223 5.97 4.31 -33.28
CA ALA A 223 6.42 3.88 -34.61
C ALA A 223 7.32 4.88 -35.36
N SER A 224 7.33 6.17 -34.98
CA SER A 224 8.07 7.24 -35.66
C SER A 224 9.38 7.65 -34.96
N THR A 225 9.89 6.85 -34.03
CA THR A 225 11.06 7.26 -33.24
C THR A 225 12.39 6.89 -33.90
N THR A 226 13.31 7.85 -34.03
CA THR A 226 14.71 7.59 -34.35
C THR A 226 15.53 7.39 -33.07
N THR A 227 16.60 6.59 -33.14
CA THR A 227 17.61 6.53 -32.08
C THR A 227 18.71 7.57 -32.33
N PRO A 228 19.12 8.39 -31.34
CA PRO A 228 18.49 8.61 -30.03
C PRO A 228 17.19 9.42 -30.17
N ASN A 229 16.35 9.44 -29.10
CA ASN A 229 15.06 10.16 -28.98
C ASN A 229 13.78 9.31 -29.11
N ILE A 230 13.79 8.11 -28.54
CA ILE A 230 12.57 7.31 -28.38
C ILE A 230 11.59 8.07 -27.48
N THR A 231 10.38 8.28 -27.99
CA THR A 231 9.24 8.86 -27.28
C THR A 231 8.23 7.76 -26.99
N LEU A 232 7.56 7.85 -25.83
CA LEU A 232 6.53 6.91 -25.40
C LEU A 232 5.24 7.68 -25.12
N THR A 233 4.29 7.58 -26.05
CA THR A 233 2.93 8.14 -25.90
C THR A 233 1.88 7.06 -25.67
N ASN A 234 2.27 5.79 -25.75
CA ASN A 234 1.40 4.64 -25.48
C ASN A 234 0.69 4.79 -24.12
N ALA A 235 -0.63 4.58 -24.09
CA ALA A 235 -1.44 4.60 -22.88
C ALA A 235 -0.92 3.62 -21.80
N ASN A 236 -0.32 2.50 -22.21
CA ASN A 236 0.30 1.53 -21.32
C ASN A 236 1.56 2.05 -20.61
N ARG A 237 2.07 3.23 -20.95
CA ARG A 237 3.16 3.89 -20.21
C ARG A 237 2.76 4.16 -18.76
N TYR A 238 1.48 4.35 -18.50
CA TYR A 238 0.99 4.75 -17.20
C TYR A 238 0.23 3.62 -16.53
N ALA A 239 0.46 3.46 -15.23
CA ALA A 239 -0.45 2.72 -14.36
C ALA A 239 -1.25 3.73 -13.53
N THR A 240 -2.57 3.54 -13.46
CA THR A 240 -3.47 4.46 -12.75
C THR A 240 -4.29 3.72 -11.73
N PHE A 241 -4.29 4.21 -10.49
CA PHE A 241 -5.19 3.75 -9.44
C PHE A 241 -6.24 4.83 -9.15
N THR A 242 -7.51 4.43 -9.08
CA THR A 242 -8.63 5.29 -8.67
C THR A 242 -9.43 4.59 -7.59
N SER A 243 -9.42 5.14 -6.36
CA SER A 243 -10.21 4.60 -5.26
C SER A 243 -11.71 4.75 -5.51
N THR A 244 -12.48 3.73 -5.20
CA THR A 244 -13.94 3.75 -5.19
C THR A 244 -14.51 3.83 -3.76
N SER A 245 -13.73 3.41 -2.76
CA SER A 245 -14.10 3.56 -1.36
C SER A 245 -12.85 3.50 -0.46
N ILE A 246 -12.87 4.25 0.63
CA ILE A 246 -11.88 4.15 1.71
C ILE A 246 -12.63 3.83 3.00
N SER A 247 -12.15 2.84 3.75
CA SER A 247 -12.72 2.43 5.03
C SER A 247 -11.64 2.04 6.02
N LYS A 248 -11.98 2.03 7.31
CA LYS A 248 -11.13 1.44 8.35
C LYS A 248 -10.88 -0.04 8.05
N TYR A 249 -9.67 -0.51 8.33
CA TYR A 249 -9.30 -1.90 8.16
C TYR A 249 -8.13 -2.26 9.10
N GLY A 250 -8.37 -3.16 10.06
CA GLY A 250 -7.44 -3.39 11.16
C GLY A 250 -7.11 -2.09 11.90
N ASP A 251 -5.83 -1.86 12.17
CA ASP A 251 -5.24 -0.66 12.75
C ASP A 251 -4.92 0.42 11.70
N GLY A 252 -5.53 0.29 10.53
CA GLY A 252 -5.27 1.10 9.36
C GLY A 252 -6.50 1.38 8.51
N TYR A 253 -6.26 1.47 7.21
CA TYR A 253 -7.28 1.74 6.22
C TYR A 253 -7.13 0.80 5.03
N VAL A 254 -8.23 0.59 4.32
CA VAL A 254 -8.23 -0.05 3.00
C VAL A 254 -8.86 0.89 1.99
N ALA A 255 -8.14 1.13 0.90
CA ALA A 255 -8.66 1.75 -0.31
C ALA A 255 -9.00 0.65 -1.30
N LYS A 256 -10.29 0.46 -1.59
CA LYS A 256 -10.72 -0.32 -2.75
C LYS A 256 -10.75 0.61 -3.94
N GLY A 257 -10.31 0.13 -5.10
CA GLY A 257 -10.26 0.95 -6.30
C GLY A 257 -9.97 0.15 -7.54
N ASN A 258 -9.97 0.83 -8.67
CA ASN A 258 -9.64 0.24 -9.96
C ASN A 258 -8.18 0.57 -10.29
N LEU A 259 -7.39 -0.44 -10.59
CA LEU A 259 -6.03 -0.32 -11.11
C LEU A 259 -6.06 -0.58 -12.62
N ALA A 260 -5.73 0.44 -13.41
CA ALA A 260 -5.44 0.32 -14.83
C ALA A 260 -3.95 0.03 -15.01
N PHE A 261 -3.60 -1.11 -15.59
CA PHE A 261 -2.24 -1.55 -15.86
C PHE A 261 -2.25 -2.56 -17.02
N HIS A 262 -1.22 -2.54 -17.89
CA HIS A 262 -1.06 -3.51 -18.98
C HIS A 262 -2.33 -3.67 -19.87
N GLY A 263 -3.02 -2.56 -20.16
CA GLY A 263 -4.24 -2.53 -20.97
C GLY A 263 -5.52 -3.06 -20.30
N ALA A 264 -5.45 -3.54 -19.05
CA ALA A 264 -6.61 -4.00 -18.27
C ALA A 264 -6.91 -3.04 -17.11
N THR A 265 -8.17 -3.01 -16.67
CA THR A 265 -8.60 -2.28 -15.47
C THR A 265 -9.28 -3.26 -14.52
N VAL A 266 -8.69 -3.45 -13.35
CA VAL A 266 -9.07 -4.51 -12.40
C VAL A 266 -9.32 -3.91 -11.02
N PRO A 267 -10.38 -4.33 -10.31
CA PRO A 267 -10.58 -3.93 -8.92
C PRO A 267 -9.50 -4.53 -8.02
N VAL A 268 -8.83 -3.68 -7.24
CA VAL A 268 -7.81 -4.08 -6.26
C VAL A 268 -8.11 -3.47 -4.90
N SER A 269 -7.47 -4.02 -3.86
CA SER A 269 -7.49 -3.47 -2.50
C SER A 269 -6.08 -3.12 -2.07
N MET A 270 -5.90 -1.87 -1.64
CA MET A 270 -4.65 -1.37 -1.06
C MET A 270 -4.88 -1.10 0.42
N ILE A 271 -4.15 -1.79 1.29
CA ILE A 271 -4.09 -1.46 2.72
C ILE A 271 -3.07 -0.34 2.92
N PHE A 272 -3.33 0.58 3.84
CA PHE A 272 -2.42 1.68 4.11
C PHE A 272 -2.56 2.25 5.52
N HIS A 273 -1.48 2.85 6.01
CA HIS A 273 -1.40 3.59 7.28
C HIS A 273 -0.95 5.02 7.02
N SER A 274 -1.44 5.95 7.84
CA SER A 274 -0.78 7.24 7.98
C SER A 274 0.40 7.12 8.94
N ILE A 275 1.46 7.86 8.71
CA ILE A 275 2.60 7.95 9.63
C ILE A 275 2.38 9.16 10.53
N THR A 276 2.75 9.04 11.81
CA THR A 276 2.64 10.15 12.77
C THR A 276 3.33 11.40 12.21
N PRO A 277 2.63 12.55 12.15
CA PRO A 277 3.23 13.78 11.67
C PRO A 277 4.51 14.15 12.43
N TYR A 278 5.49 14.67 11.70
CA TYR A 278 6.73 15.19 12.25
C TYR A 278 6.84 16.69 11.95
N VAL A 279 7.10 17.50 12.98
CA VAL A 279 7.32 18.94 12.82
C VAL A 279 8.82 19.23 12.91
N ASN A 280 9.41 19.72 11.83
CA ASN A 280 10.78 20.19 11.81
C ASN A 280 10.84 21.66 12.24
N THR A 281 11.20 21.87 13.50
CA THR A 281 11.37 23.21 14.10
C THR A 281 12.74 23.82 13.85
N ALA A 282 13.66 23.12 13.17
CA ALA A 282 15.00 23.63 12.86
C ALA A 282 15.03 24.52 11.60
N VAL A 283 13.93 24.59 10.85
CA VAL A 283 13.75 25.48 9.69
C VAL A 283 12.75 26.59 10.01
N THR A 284 12.87 27.74 9.34
CA THR A 284 11.96 28.90 9.50
C THR A 284 11.37 29.31 8.16
N PRO A 285 10.03 29.29 7.99
CA PRO A 285 9.05 28.77 8.95
C PRO A 285 9.23 27.26 9.19
N SER A 286 8.76 26.77 10.35
CA SER A 286 8.79 25.34 10.65
C SER A 286 8.01 24.56 9.60
N LYS A 287 8.52 23.39 9.22
CA LYS A 287 7.96 22.56 8.17
C LYS A 287 7.34 21.31 8.79
N THR A 288 6.09 20.99 8.43
CA THR A 288 5.42 19.78 8.90
C THR A 288 5.48 18.71 7.83
N TYR A 289 5.83 17.49 8.22
CA TYR A 289 5.89 16.31 7.37
C TYR A 289 4.80 15.33 7.77
N LEU A 290 4.22 14.67 6.77
CA LEU A 290 3.25 13.60 6.94
C LEU A 290 3.59 12.49 5.94
N GLY A 291 3.51 11.24 6.39
CA GLY A 291 3.75 10.08 5.54
C GLY A 291 2.50 9.22 5.41
N PHE A 292 2.42 8.44 4.34
CA PHE A 292 1.59 7.25 4.24
C PHE A 292 2.43 6.10 3.71
N GLU A 293 2.15 4.91 4.24
CA GLU A 293 2.66 3.65 3.69
C GLU A 293 1.48 2.83 3.20
N GLY A 294 1.64 2.14 2.08
CA GLY A 294 0.61 1.29 1.50
C GLY A 294 1.18 -0.02 0.95
N LYS A 295 0.34 -1.05 0.90
CA LYS A 295 0.65 -2.36 0.30
C LYS A 295 -0.55 -2.86 -0.47
N MET A 296 -0.30 -3.41 -1.65
CA MET A 296 -1.29 -4.18 -2.41
C MET A 296 -0.62 -5.37 -3.10
N THR A 297 -1.42 -6.37 -3.45
CA THR A 297 -1.00 -7.48 -4.31
C THR A 297 -1.72 -7.36 -5.63
N LEU A 298 -0.99 -7.53 -6.74
CA LEU A 298 -1.55 -7.65 -8.08
C LEU A 298 -1.21 -9.02 -8.65
N ASN A 299 -2.17 -9.66 -9.33
CA ASN A 299 -1.93 -10.91 -10.05
C ASN A 299 -1.59 -10.58 -11.50
N SER A 300 -0.30 -10.41 -11.77
CA SER A 300 0.20 -9.89 -13.04
C SER A 300 -0.23 -10.71 -14.25
N LYS A 301 -0.31 -12.04 -14.13
CA LYS A 301 -0.71 -12.94 -15.22
C LYS A 301 -2.22 -13.10 -15.26
N THR A 302 -2.81 -13.43 -14.11
CA THR A 302 -4.24 -13.77 -14.03
C THR A 302 -5.13 -12.58 -14.34
N ASP A 303 -4.82 -11.41 -13.76
CA ASP A 303 -5.69 -10.24 -13.85
C ASP A 303 -5.26 -9.27 -14.96
N PHE A 304 -3.95 -9.23 -15.26
CA PHE A 304 -3.37 -8.24 -16.17
C PHE A 304 -2.72 -8.82 -17.43
N ALA A 305 -2.79 -10.15 -17.63
CA ALA A 305 -2.30 -10.83 -18.83
C ALA A 305 -0.82 -10.58 -19.16
N VAL A 306 0.03 -10.35 -18.15
CA VAL A 306 1.48 -10.25 -18.33
C VAL A 306 2.03 -11.59 -18.79
N SER A 307 2.48 -11.66 -20.06
CA SER A 307 3.02 -12.87 -20.66
C SER A 307 4.54 -12.96 -20.44
N SER A 308 4.96 -13.43 -19.26
CA SER A 308 6.38 -13.68 -18.95
C SER A 308 6.57 -14.93 -18.10
N SER A 309 7.55 -15.76 -18.45
CA SER A 309 7.97 -16.90 -17.61
C SER A 309 8.77 -16.44 -16.38
N SER A 310 9.41 -15.28 -16.46
CA SER A 310 10.29 -14.75 -15.43
C SER A 310 9.58 -14.01 -14.30
N VAL A 311 8.33 -13.59 -14.52
CA VAL A 311 7.52 -12.87 -13.53
C VAL A 311 6.58 -13.84 -12.82
N GLY A 312 6.52 -13.79 -11.49
CA GLY A 312 5.51 -14.51 -10.70
C GLY A 312 4.13 -13.85 -10.81
N ASP A 313 3.06 -14.64 -10.66
CA ASP A 313 1.70 -14.07 -10.79
C ASP A 313 1.45 -13.04 -9.67
N ALA A 314 1.60 -13.44 -8.41
CA ALA A 314 1.51 -12.53 -7.27
C ALA A 314 2.71 -11.58 -7.21
N VAL A 315 2.47 -10.30 -7.52
CA VAL A 315 3.42 -9.21 -7.35
C VAL A 315 2.97 -8.35 -6.19
N ILE A 316 3.87 -8.11 -5.23
CA ILE A 316 3.62 -7.21 -4.11
C ILE A 316 4.06 -5.81 -4.50
N VAL A 317 3.19 -4.83 -4.31
CA VAL A 317 3.49 -3.42 -4.50
C VAL A 317 3.45 -2.71 -3.17
N TYR A 318 4.50 -1.94 -2.90
CA TYR A 318 4.64 -1.07 -1.75
C TYR A 318 4.58 0.37 -2.23
N ILE A 319 3.77 1.16 -1.54
CA ILE A 319 3.58 2.58 -1.82
C ILE A 319 4.11 3.35 -0.62
N THR A 320 4.96 4.34 -0.88
CA THR A 320 5.35 5.33 0.11
C THR A 320 4.94 6.70 -0.39
N VAL A 321 4.29 7.48 0.45
CA VAL A 321 3.90 8.87 0.14
C VAL A 321 4.48 9.74 1.24
N ASN A 322 5.33 10.67 0.87
CA ASN A 322 5.83 11.73 1.74
C ASN A 322 5.22 13.06 1.33
N LEU A 323 4.68 13.77 2.32
CA LEU A 323 4.02 15.05 2.17
C LEU A 323 4.65 16.08 3.08
N TYR A 324 4.57 17.35 2.69
CA TYR A 324 4.96 18.46 3.55
C TYR A 324 4.13 19.72 3.36
N GLN A 325 4.11 20.57 4.38
CA GLN A 325 3.56 21.93 4.39
C GLN A 325 4.48 22.88 5.13
#